data_AF-A0A1I0T6E9-F1
#
_entry.id   AF-A0A1I0T6E9-F1
#
_cell.length_a   1.000
_cell.length_b   1.000
_cell.length_c   1.000
_cell.angle_alpha   90.00
_cell.angle_beta   90.00
_cell.angle_gamma   90.00
#
_symmetry.space_group_name_H-M   'P 1'
#
loop_
_entity.id
_entity.type
_entity.pdbx_description
1 polymer ?
#
loop_
_entity_poly.entity_id
_entity_poly.type
_entity_poly.pdbx_seq_one_letter_code
_entity_poly.pdbx_strand_id
1 'polypeptide(L)'
;MQSNFNLSVIKHIDWKESEVFTYERLELRGIPGKIGILSTPWKAGVNNKYMWHFFGNNIPSGELTVVAVQKDTNKVSKALTVDGGSHTWVSPYGSVPKAVNGHTDIPASMMLPDKGKWVLNAYIGKELFGQIIVDVQ
;
A
#
# COMPACT_ATOMS: atom_id res chain seq x y z
N MET A 1 4.67 -18.00 -2.16
CA MET A 1 3.80 -17.16 -3.02
C MET A 1 2.51 -17.00 -2.25
N GLN A 2 2.06 -15.78 -1.93
CA GLN A 2 0.81 -15.59 -1.18
C GLN A 2 -0.35 -16.11 -2.02
N SER A 3 -1.08 -17.09 -1.49
CA SER A 3 -2.14 -17.83 -2.17
C SER A 3 -3.37 -17.01 -2.60
N ASN A 4 -3.39 -15.69 -2.32
CA ASN A 4 -4.62 -14.90 -2.38
C ASN A 4 -4.58 -13.75 -3.40
N PHE A 5 -3.43 -13.44 -4.01
CA PHE A 5 -3.39 -12.43 -5.06
C PHE A 5 -3.80 -13.02 -6.41
N ASN A 6 -4.69 -12.33 -7.12
CA ASN A 6 -5.09 -12.64 -8.48
C ASN A 6 -5.34 -11.33 -9.25
N LEU A 7 -5.01 -11.26 -10.54
CA LEU A 7 -5.23 -10.06 -11.35
C LEU A 7 -6.70 -9.64 -11.47
N SER A 8 -7.66 -10.51 -11.12
CA SER A 8 -9.08 -10.12 -11.01
C SER A 8 -9.32 -8.98 -10.03
N VAL A 9 -8.48 -8.79 -9.01
CA VAL A 9 -8.61 -7.69 -8.03
C VAL A 9 -8.46 -6.30 -8.67
N ILE A 10 -7.90 -6.22 -9.89
CA ILE A 10 -7.69 -4.95 -10.59
C ILE A 10 -8.66 -4.72 -11.76
N LYS A 11 -9.58 -5.65 -12.04
CA LYS A 11 -10.47 -5.57 -13.23
C LYS A 11 -11.38 -4.36 -13.27
N HIS A 12 -11.76 -3.82 -12.10
CA HIS A 12 -12.71 -2.73 -11.97
C HIS A 12 -12.12 -1.49 -11.29
N ILE A 13 -10.79 -1.38 -11.29
CA ILE A 13 -10.11 -0.20 -10.76
C ILE A 13 -10.33 0.98 -11.70
N ASP A 14 -10.77 2.10 -11.11
CA ASP A 14 -10.57 3.42 -11.72
C ASP A 14 -9.11 3.84 -11.51
N TRP A 15 -8.37 3.96 -12.61
CA TRP A 15 -6.94 4.31 -12.60
C TRP A 15 -6.67 5.82 -12.39
N LYS A 16 -7.59 6.49 -11.70
CA LYS A 16 -7.39 7.82 -11.15
C LYS A 16 -6.57 7.71 -9.87
N GLU A 17 -5.60 8.61 -9.69
CA GLU A 17 -4.86 8.71 -8.44
C GLU A 17 -5.81 8.82 -7.23
N SER A 18 -5.52 8.07 -6.18
CA SER A 18 -6.33 8.09 -4.96
C SER A 18 -6.34 9.49 -4.34
N GLU A 19 -7.46 9.81 -3.69
CA GLU A 19 -7.69 11.09 -3.04
C GLU A 19 -6.60 11.41 -2.01
N VAL A 20 -6.24 12.69 -1.89
CA VAL A 20 -5.45 13.20 -0.78
C VAL A 20 -6.40 13.77 0.27
N PHE A 21 -6.30 13.29 1.51
CA PHE A 21 -7.12 13.72 2.63
C PHE A 21 -6.25 13.96 3.87
N THR A 22 -6.75 14.77 4.81
CA THR A 22 -6.01 15.10 6.04
C THR A 22 -6.43 14.20 7.20
N TYR A 23 -5.47 13.67 7.94
CA TYR A 23 -5.68 12.96 9.22
C TYR A 23 -4.59 13.38 10.22
N GLU A 24 -4.97 13.84 11.41
CA GLU A 24 -4.02 14.30 12.45
C GLU A 24 -2.92 15.25 11.92
N ARG A 25 -3.30 16.16 11.01
CA ARG A 25 -2.40 17.12 10.31
C ARG A 25 -1.45 16.50 9.27
N LEU A 26 -1.52 15.20 9.03
CA LEU A 26 -0.83 14.53 7.93
C LEU A 26 -1.70 14.56 6.67
N GLU A 27 -1.07 14.78 5.52
CA GLU A 27 -1.70 14.51 4.23
C GLU A 27 -1.48 13.05 3.86
N LEU A 28 -2.58 12.31 3.70
CA LEU A 28 -2.60 10.92 3.33
C LEU A 28 -3.20 10.77 1.94
N ARG A 29 -2.66 9.85 1.14
CA ARG A 29 -3.22 9.42 -0.14
C ARG A 29 -3.92 8.08 0.05
N GLY A 30 -5.17 7.96 -0.38
CA GLY A 30 -5.91 6.69 -0.27
C GLY A 30 -7.42 6.85 -0.35
N ILE A 31 -8.12 6.12 0.51
CA ILE A 31 -9.58 6.12 0.64
C ILE A 31 -9.93 6.63 2.05
N PRO A 32 -10.51 7.84 2.17
CA PRO A 32 -10.87 8.42 3.47
C PRO A 32 -11.70 7.46 4.32
N GLY A 33 -11.36 7.35 5.60
CA GLY A 33 -12.05 6.46 6.55
C GLY A 33 -11.76 4.96 6.35
N LYS A 34 -10.89 4.58 5.41
CA LYS A 34 -10.51 3.18 5.18
C LYS A 34 -9.00 2.96 5.19
N ILE A 35 -8.25 3.58 4.28
CA ILE A 35 -6.81 3.34 4.15
C ILE A 35 -6.11 4.60 3.64
N GLY A 36 -4.93 4.90 4.16
CA GLY A 36 -4.09 5.99 3.68
C GLY A 36 -2.62 5.66 3.78
N ILE A 37 -1.82 6.24 2.91
CA ILE A 37 -0.36 6.29 3.04
C ILE A 37 0.09 7.74 3.05
N LEU A 38 1.18 8.05 3.75
CA LEU A 38 1.74 9.40 3.72
C LEU A 38 1.89 9.90 2.28
N SER A 39 1.26 11.04 1.95
CA SER A 39 1.20 11.58 0.60
C SER A 39 2.52 12.27 0.25
N THR A 40 3.48 11.46 -0.18
CA THR A 40 4.76 11.94 -0.71
C THR A 40 4.90 11.57 -2.18
N PRO A 41 5.61 12.39 -2.99
CA PRO A 41 5.86 12.06 -4.38
C PRO A 41 6.57 10.71 -4.52
N TRP A 42 6.17 9.94 -5.52
CA TRP A 42 6.83 8.69 -5.88
C TRP A 42 7.83 8.92 -7.00
N LYS A 43 9.04 8.37 -6.86
CA LYS A 43 10.06 8.37 -7.91
C LYS A 43 10.52 6.94 -8.19
N ALA A 44 10.57 6.57 -9.46
CA ALA A 44 10.97 5.24 -9.89
C ALA A 44 12.39 4.90 -9.39
N GLY A 45 12.55 3.69 -8.85
CA GLY A 45 13.83 3.19 -8.31
C GLY A 45 14.31 3.87 -7.03
N VAL A 46 13.50 4.73 -6.41
CA VAL A 46 13.85 5.36 -5.13
C VAL A 46 13.14 4.64 -3.99
N ASN A 47 13.93 4.17 -3.04
CA ASN A 47 13.42 3.62 -1.79
C ASN A 47 13.04 4.75 -0.83
N ASN A 48 11.81 4.74 -0.34
CA ASN A 48 11.32 5.76 0.60
C ASN A 48 10.54 5.11 1.74
N LYS A 49 10.44 5.81 2.89
CA LYS A 49 9.67 5.35 4.04
C LYS A 49 8.28 5.99 4.02
N TYR A 50 7.27 5.14 4.10
CA TYR A 50 5.86 5.53 4.15
C TYR A 50 5.25 5.09 5.47
N MET A 51 4.33 5.89 5.97
CA MET A 51 3.46 5.54 7.07
C MET A 51 2.14 5.04 6.49
N TRP A 52 1.81 3.76 6.68
CA TRP A 52 0.48 3.23 6.32
C TRP A 52 -0.46 3.44 7.49
N HIS A 53 -1.64 4.01 7.23
CA HIS A 53 -2.72 4.16 8.18
C HIS A 53 -3.92 3.35 7.72
N PHE A 54 -4.50 2.59 8.64
CA PHE A 54 -5.68 1.77 8.42
C PHE A 54 -6.78 2.24 9.37
N PHE A 55 -7.98 2.37 8.84
CA PHE A 55 -9.13 2.93 9.53
C PHE A 55 -10.32 1.96 9.48
N GLY A 56 -11.18 2.05 10.49
CA GLY A 56 -12.42 1.29 10.59
C GLY A 56 -12.44 0.33 11.78
N ASN A 57 -13.63 -0.23 12.02
CA ASN A 57 -13.87 -1.06 13.21
C ASN A 57 -13.44 -2.53 13.03
N ASN A 58 -13.19 -2.96 11.79
CA ASN A 58 -12.88 -4.35 11.44
C ASN A 58 -11.56 -4.42 10.66
N ILE A 59 -10.47 -3.93 11.26
CA ILE A 59 -9.13 -4.06 10.68
C ILE A 59 -8.64 -5.49 10.97
N PRO A 60 -8.33 -6.31 9.95
CA PRO A 60 -7.88 -7.69 10.15
C PRO A 60 -6.57 -7.75 10.94
N SER A 61 -6.31 -8.88 11.58
CA SER A 61 -5.00 -9.18 12.17
C SER A 61 -4.10 -9.86 11.15
N GLY A 62 -2.81 -9.49 11.12
CA GLY A 62 -1.80 -10.21 10.37
C GLY A 62 -0.75 -9.29 9.77
N GLU A 63 0.14 -9.87 8.98
CA GLU A 63 1.23 -9.14 8.35
C GLU A 63 0.72 -8.26 7.19
N LEU A 64 1.33 -7.09 7.04
CA LEU A 64 1.10 -6.23 5.89
C LEU A 64 1.84 -6.80 4.67
N THR A 65 1.13 -6.91 3.55
CA THR A 65 1.70 -7.20 2.23
C THR A 65 1.19 -6.19 1.22
N VAL A 66 2.07 -5.71 0.36
CA VAL A 66 1.70 -4.77 -0.70
C VAL A 66 2.13 -5.31 -2.06
N VAL A 67 1.14 -5.75 -2.83
CA VAL A 67 1.33 -6.19 -4.21
C VAL A 67 1.02 -5.02 -5.14
N ALA A 68 2.03 -4.51 -5.83
CA ALA A 68 1.86 -3.44 -6.80
C ALA A 68 1.58 -4.01 -8.20
N VAL A 69 0.67 -3.39 -8.93
CA VAL A 69 0.41 -3.72 -10.35
C VAL A 69 0.44 -2.46 -11.20
N GLN A 70 1.23 -2.47 -12.27
CA GLN A 70 1.31 -1.34 -13.20
C GLN A 70 0.15 -1.37 -14.20
N LYS A 71 -0.44 -0.21 -14.47
CA LYS A 71 -1.61 -0.06 -15.34
C LYS A 71 -1.43 -0.67 -16.73
N ASP A 72 -0.38 -0.26 -17.43
CA ASP A 72 -0.29 -0.47 -18.87
C ASP A 72 0.29 -1.84 -19.24
N THR A 73 1.05 -2.46 -18.32
CA THR A 73 1.77 -3.71 -18.56
C THR A 73 1.23 -4.88 -17.74
N ASN A 74 0.36 -4.63 -16.76
CA ASN A 74 -0.02 -5.58 -15.71
C ASN A 74 1.18 -6.18 -14.96
N LYS A 75 2.35 -5.50 -14.97
CA LYS A 75 3.53 -5.95 -14.25
C LYS A 75 3.23 -6.00 -12.75
N VAL A 76 3.36 -7.19 -12.18
CA VAL A 76 3.22 -7.42 -10.74
C VAL A 76 4.59 -7.20 -10.08
N SER A 77 4.64 -6.35 -9.06
CA SER A 77 5.85 -6.07 -8.29
C SER A 77 5.58 -6.17 -6.80
N LYS A 78 6.62 -6.56 -6.07
CA LYS A 78 6.69 -6.31 -4.63
C LYS A 78 6.92 -4.82 -4.44
N ALA A 79 6.11 -4.18 -3.60
CA ALA A 79 6.30 -2.76 -3.31
C ALA A 79 7.16 -2.55 -2.06
N LEU A 80 7.08 -3.47 -1.10
CA LEU A 80 7.81 -3.40 0.17
C LEU A 80 9.30 -3.72 -0.04
N THR A 81 10.15 -3.09 0.77
CA THR A 81 11.59 -3.32 0.82
C THR A 81 12.07 -3.55 2.25
N VAL A 82 13.22 -4.18 2.40
CA VAL A 82 13.97 -4.27 3.66
C VAL A 82 15.15 -3.30 3.65
N ASP A 83 15.86 -3.19 4.77
CA ASP A 83 17.10 -2.41 4.87
C ASP A 83 18.08 -2.80 3.75
N GLY A 84 18.61 -1.80 3.05
CA GLY A 84 19.42 -2.00 1.84
C GLY A 84 18.62 -2.03 0.53
N GLY A 85 17.29 -1.84 0.56
CA GLY A 85 16.47 -1.60 -0.64
C GLY A 85 16.03 -2.86 -1.40
N SER A 86 16.30 -4.05 -0.86
CA SER A 86 15.87 -5.32 -1.47
C SER A 86 14.37 -5.53 -1.28
N HIS A 87 13.67 -5.97 -2.33
CA HIS A 87 12.23 -6.16 -2.30
C HIS A 87 11.78 -7.40 -1.49
N THR A 88 10.76 -7.21 -0.64
CA THR A 88 10.12 -8.26 0.17
C THR A 88 8.60 -8.32 -0.09
N TRP A 89 7.99 -9.48 0.16
CA TRP A 89 6.53 -9.63 0.06
C TRP A 89 5.82 -9.12 1.31
N VAL A 90 6.48 -9.27 2.46
CA VAL A 90 5.90 -9.04 3.77
C VAL A 90 6.65 -7.92 4.46
N SER A 91 5.94 -7.07 5.20
CA SER A 91 6.55 -5.97 5.95
C SER A 91 7.59 -6.50 6.92
N PRO A 92 8.82 -5.94 6.96
CA PRO A 92 9.82 -6.33 7.94
C PRO A 92 9.43 -5.93 9.37
N TYR A 93 8.42 -5.07 9.53
CA TYR A 93 7.85 -4.69 10.82
C TYR A 93 6.83 -5.72 11.34
N GLY A 94 6.56 -6.79 10.59
CA GLY A 94 5.70 -7.89 11.00
C GLY A 94 4.21 -7.59 10.87
N SER A 95 3.45 -7.97 11.90
CA SER A 95 1.99 -7.81 11.93
C SER A 95 1.57 -6.36 12.14
N VAL A 96 0.48 -5.96 11.48
CA VAL A 96 -0.19 -4.68 11.73
C VAL A 96 -0.60 -4.63 13.21
N PRO A 97 -0.29 -3.55 13.95
CA PRO A 97 -0.67 -3.45 15.35
C PRO A 97 -2.18 -3.51 15.55
N LYS A 98 -2.61 -3.86 16.77
CA LYS A 98 -4.03 -3.84 17.11
C LYS A 98 -4.56 -2.41 17.02
N ALA A 99 -5.72 -2.26 16.39
CA ALA A 99 -6.39 -0.98 16.30
C ALA A 99 -6.84 -0.43 17.65
N VAL A 100 -6.68 0.87 17.83
CA VAL A 100 -7.17 1.67 18.96
C VAL A 100 -8.12 2.71 18.40
N ASN A 101 -9.35 2.77 18.92
CA ASN A 101 -10.40 3.70 18.45
C ASN A 101 -10.62 3.67 16.92
N GLY A 102 -10.55 2.47 16.32
CA GLY A 102 -10.78 2.29 14.89
C GLY A 102 -9.63 2.74 13.98
N HIS A 103 -8.42 2.87 14.53
CA HIS A 103 -7.22 3.27 13.79
C HIS A 103 -5.99 2.43 14.20
N THR A 104 -5.13 2.16 13.24
CA THR A 104 -3.76 1.68 13.47
C THR A 104 -2.85 2.10 12.33
N ASP A 105 -1.55 2.03 12.54
CA ASP A 105 -0.55 2.36 11.54
C ASP A 105 0.68 1.45 11.63
N ILE A 106 1.41 1.32 10.52
CA ILE A 106 2.64 0.54 10.44
C ILE A 106 3.61 1.15 9.42
N PRO A 107 4.90 1.31 9.75
CA PRO A 107 5.85 1.87 8.80
C PRO A 107 6.15 0.86 7.70
N ALA A 108 6.49 1.36 6.51
CA ALA A 108 6.92 0.53 5.39
C ALA A 108 7.96 1.26 4.55
N SER A 109 9.12 0.63 4.35
CA SER A 109 10.02 1.02 3.27
C SER A 109 9.47 0.47 1.95
N MET A 110 9.41 1.32 0.92
CA MET A 110 8.84 0.95 -0.37
C MET A 110 9.60 1.55 -1.55
N MET A 111 9.57 0.82 -2.66
CA MET A 111 10.14 1.24 -3.94
C MET A 111 9.29 0.68 -5.08
N LEU A 112 9.12 1.45 -6.14
CA LEU A 112 8.51 0.98 -7.39
C LEU A 112 9.53 1.13 -8.53
N PRO A 113 9.68 0.10 -9.40
CA PRO A 113 10.80 0.05 -10.33
C PRO A 113 10.66 1.02 -11.51
N ASP A 114 9.43 1.27 -11.96
CA ASP A 114 9.16 2.00 -13.21
C ASP A 114 8.16 3.13 -13.00
N LYS A 115 8.24 4.12 -13.89
CA LYS A 115 7.31 5.25 -13.95
C LYS A 115 5.88 4.83 -14.34
N GLY A 116 4.94 5.72 -14.09
CA GLY A 116 3.53 5.58 -14.47
C GLY A 116 2.64 5.18 -13.30
N LYS A 117 1.39 4.80 -13.63
CA LYS A 117 0.38 4.52 -12.61
C LYS A 117 0.47 3.09 -12.09
N TRP A 118 0.42 2.98 -10.76
CA TRP A 118 0.44 1.72 -10.04
C TRP A 118 -0.73 1.66 -9.07
N VAL A 119 -1.39 0.50 -9.01
CA VAL A 119 -2.23 0.16 -7.85
C VAL A 119 -1.38 -0.55 -6.81
N LEU A 120 -1.45 -0.07 -5.58
CA LEU A 120 -0.93 -0.72 -4.39
C LEU A 120 -2.06 -1.52 -3.75
N ASN A 121 -2.04 -2.84 -3.90
CA ASN A 121 -3.00 -3.73 -3.26
C ASN A 121 -2.48 -4.10 -1.86
N ALA A 122 -3.05 -3.48 -0.83
CA ALA A 122 -2.66 -3.70 0.56
C ALA A 122 -3.48 -4.84 1.18
N TYR A 123 -2.78 -5.90 1.56
CA TYR A 123 -3.34 -7.04 2.26
C TYR A 123 -2.91 -7.01 3.72
N ILE A 124 -3.83 -7.35 4.62
CA ILE A 124 -3.52 -7.60 6.03
C ILE A 124 -3.85 -9.06 6.31
N GLY A 125 -2.82 -9.85 6.64
CA GLY A 125 -2.94 -11.29 6.69
C GLY A 125 -3.32 -11.86 5.31
N LYS A 126 -4.55 -12.37 5.18
CA LYS A 126 -5.05 -12.99 3.94
C LYS A 126 -6.04 -12.10 3.17
N GLU A 127 -6.46 -10.99 3.74
CA GLU A 127 -7.57 -10.18 3.24
C GLU A 127 -7.06 -8.96 2.49
N LEU A 128 -7.63 -8.69 1.31
CA LEU A 128 -7.41 -7.43 0.60
C LEU A 128 -8.11 -6.31 1.38
N PHE A 129 -7.34 -5.54 2.12
CA PHE A 129 -7.87 -4.48 2.96
C PHE A 129 -8.24 -3.25 2.13
N GLY A 130 -7.36 -2.82 1.23
CA GLY A 130 -7.60 -1.64 0.40
C GLY A 130 -6.64 -1.51 -0.78
N GLN A 131 -7.00 -0.61 -1.69
CA GLN A 131 -6.24 -0.33 -2.90
C GLN A 131 -5.97 1.18 -2.99
N ILE A 132 -4.74 1.55 -3.29
CA ILE A 132 -4.31 2.95 -3.44
C ILE A 132 -3.65 3.11 -4.80
N ILE A 133 -4.12 4.07 -5.60
CA ILE A 133 -3.52 4.40 -6.90
C ILE A 133 -2.53 5.54 -6.71
N VAL A 134 -1.30 5.32 -7.18
CA VAL A 134 -0.22 6.30 -7.15
C VAL A 134 0.33 6.51 -8.57
N ASP A 135 0.88 7.70 -8.83
CA ASP A 135 1.61 7.99 -10.05
C ASP A 135 3.10 8.16 -9.73
N VAL A 136 3.94 7.35 -10.37
CA VAL A 136 5.38 7.28 -10.14
C VAL A 136 6.11 8.07 -11.22
N GLN A 137 6.95 9.02 -10.79
CA GLN A 137 7.71 9.91 -11.66
C GLN A 137 9.10 9.40 -12.01
#